data_AF-A0A6L3X4D0-F1
#
_entry.id   AF-A0A6L3X4D0-F1
#
_cell.length_a   1.000
_cell.length_b   1.000
_cell.length_c   1.000
_cell.angle_alpha   90.00
_cell.angle_beta   90.00
_cell.angle_gamma   90.00
#
_symmetry.space_group_name_H-M   'P 1'
#
loop_
_entity.id
_entity.type
_entity.pdbx_description
1 polymer ?
#
loop_
_entity_poly.entity_id
_entity_poly.type
_entity_poly.pdbx_seq_one_letter_code
_entity_poly.pdbx_strand_id
1 'polypeptide(L)' 'MNVLLEPFGYEYMLNAMWVSAMVGGLCAFLSCYLMLKGWSLIGDALSHSIVPGVAGAYMLGLPFSLGTFLSGGLA' A
#
# COMPACT_ATOMS: atom_id res chain seq x y z
N MET A 1 -3.27 35.58 -1.41
CA MET A 1 -3.41 34.82 -2.67
C MET A 1 -2.23 33.89 -2.98
N ASN A 2 -1.07 33.97 -2.28
CA ASN A 2 0.08 33.05 -2.49
C ASN A 2 0.21 31.93 -1.44
N VAL A 3 -0.47 32.05 -0.28
CA VAL A 3 -0.48 31.04 0.79
C VAL A 3 -1.04 29.67 0.36
N LEU A 4 -1.89 29.61 -0.66
CA LEU A 4 -2.44 28.35 -1.17
C LEU A 4 -1.53 27.62 -2.18
N LEU A 5 -0.51 28.29 -2.72
CA LEU A 5 0.41 27.73 -3.73
C LEU A 5 1.81 27.42 -3.16
N GLU A 6 2.15 27.94 -1.97
CA GLU A 6 3.31 27.54 -1.18
C GLU A 6 3.49 26.01 -1.00
N PRO A 7 2.42 25.22 -0.77
CA PRO A 7 2.59 23.78 -0.56
C PRO A 7 2.75 22.99 -1.88
N PHE A 8 2.49 23.60 -3.05
CA PHE A 8 2.79 23.02 -4.38
C PHE A 8 4.22 23.31 -4.86
N GLY A 9 4.94 24.23 -4.21
CA GLY A 9 6.35 24.50 -4.51
C GLY A 9 7.32 23.52 -3.85
N TYR A 10 6.87 22.76 -2.85
CA TYR A 10 7.68 21.72 -2.23
C TYR A 10 7.66 20.45 -3.08
N GLU A 11 8.82 20.08 -3.62
CA GLU A 11 9.08 18.80 -4.33
C GLU A 11 8.51 17.60 -3.57
N TYR A 12 8.52 17.63 -2.23
CA TYR A 12 7.94 16.58 -1.39
C TYR A 12 6.44 16.36 -1.65
N MET A 13 5.66 17.42 -1.85
CA MET A 13 4.23 17.33 -2.10
C MET A 13 3.91 16.77 -3.48
N LEU A 14 4.67 17.19 -4.50
CA LEU A 14 4.53 16.67 -5.87
C LEU A 14 4.90 15.19 -5.94
N ASN A 15 6.01 14.80 -5.30
CA ASN A 15 6.39 13.40 -5.17
C ASN A 15 5.33 12.60 -4.39
N ALA A 16 4.79 13.13 -3.29
CA ALA A 16 3.73 12.48 -2.53
C ALA A 16 2.45 12.29 -3.35
N MET A 17 2.03 13.29 -4.14
CA MET A 17 0.88 13.17 -5.04
C MET A 17 1.11 12.13 -6.13
N TRP A 18 2.29 12.11 -6.74
CA TRP A 18 2.63 11.16 -7.80
C TRP A 18 2.64 9.72 -7.28
N VAL A 19 3.32 9.49 -6.15
CA VAL A 19 3.38 8.17 -5.50
C VAL A 19 1.99 7.72 -5.07
N SER A 20 1.19 8.61 -4.46
CA SER A 20 -0.18 8.29 -4.03
C SER A 20 -1.09 7.98 -5.22
N ALA A 21 -0.94 8.69 -6.33
CA ALA A 21 -1.69 8.42 -7.56
C ALA A 21 -1.33 7.06 -8.17
N MET A 22 -0.03 6.71 -8.22
CA MET A 22 0.40 5.40 -8.71
C MET A 22 -0.09 4.26 -7.80
N VAL A 23 0.06 4.40 -6.49
CA VAL A 23 -0.41 3.40 -5.49
C VAL A 23 -1.93 3.28 -5.54
N GLY A 24 -2.66 4.39 -5.61
CA GLY A 24 -4.12 4.40 -5.72
C GLY A 24 -4.61 3.74 -7.00
N GLY A 25 -3.94 4.00 -8.13
CA GLY A 25 -4.23 3.34 -9.41
C GLY A 25 -4.05 1.82 -9.32
N LEU A 26 -2.91 1.36 -8.81
CA LEU A 26 -2.64 -0.08 -8.61
C LEU A 26 -3.67 -0.74 -7.68
N CYS A 27 -4.02 -0.07 -6.58
CA CYS A 27 -5.01 -0.57 -5.61
C CYS A 27 -6.41 -0.68 -6.24
N ALA A 28 -6.85 0.32 -7.01
CA ALA A 28 -8.12 0.30 -7.70
C ALA A 28 -8.19 -0.82 -8.74
N PHE A 29 -7.11 -1.03 -9.51
CA PHE A 29 -7.02 -2.13 -10.47
C PHE A 29 -7.08 -3.50 -9.79
N LEU A 30 -6.32 -3.69 -8.70
CA LEU A 30 -6.31 -4.95 -7.96
C LEU A 30 -7.70 -5.25 -7.37
N SER A 31 -8.39 -4.26 -6.81
CA SER A 31 -9.74 -4.42 -6.24
C SER A 31 -10.77 -4.83 -7.31
N CYS A 32 -10.75 -4.17 -8.48
CA CYS A 32 -11.60 -4.55 -9.61
C CYS A 32 -11.29 -5.97 -10.12
N TYR A 33 -10.01 -6.36 -10.17
CA TYR A 33 -9.59 -7.70 -10.56
C TYR A 33 -10.12 -8.77 -9.60
N LEU A 34 -9.99 -8.55 -8.29
CA LEU A 34 -10.47 -9.48 -7.25
C LEU A 34 -12.00 -9.64 -7.28
N MET A 35 -12.74 -8.57 -7.55
CA MET A 35 -14.20 -8.62 -7.76
C MET A 35 -14.58 -9.50 -8.96
N LEU A 36 -13.93 -9.32 -10.11
CA LEU A 36 -14.21 -10.10 -11.32
C LEU A 36 -13.88 -11.60 -11.15
N LYS A 37 -12.87 -11.92 -10.33
CA LYS A 37 -12.46 -13.30 -10.01
C LYS A 37 -13.35 -14.00 -8.98
N GLY A 38 -14.29 -13.29 -8.34
CA GLY A 38 -15.12 -13.83 -7.26
C GLY A 38 -14.34 -14.14 -5.98
N TRP A 39 -13.12 -13.61 -5.84
CA TRP A 39 -12.21 -13.84 -4.71
C TRP A 39 -12.27 -12.68 -3.70
N SER A 40 -13.43 -12.03 -3.56
CA SER A 40 -13.63 -10.89 -2.64
C SER A 40 -13.18 -11.20 -1.20
N LEU A 41 -13.39 -12.43 -0.74
CA LEU A 41 -12.98 -12.90 0.60
C LEU A 41 -11.46 -13.03 0.81
N ILE A 42 -10.68 -13.16 -0.27
CA ILE A 42 -9.22 -13.30 -0.16
C ILE A 42 -8.59 -12.00 0.38
N GLY A 43 -9.18 -10.84 0.05
CA GLY A 43 -8.66 -9.54 0.48
C GLY A 43 -8.76 -9.30 1.98
N ASP A 44 -9.80 -9.84 2.62
CA ASP A 44 -10.01 -9.74 4.07
C ASP A 44 -9.00 -10.60 4.84
N ALA A 45 -8.78 -11.84 4.38
CA ALA A 45 -7.79 -12.77 4.94
C ALA A 45 -6.35 -12.27 4.74
N LEU A 46 -6.05 -11.68 3.57
CA LEU A 46 -4.76 -11.07 3.26
C LEU A 46 -4.47 -9.87 4.18
N SER A 47 -5.48 -9.07 4.51
CA SER A 47 -5.31 -7.92 5.42
C SER A 47 -4.99 -8.37 6.85
N HIS A 48 -5.64 -9.42 7.33
CA HIS A 48 -5.39 -9.98 8.67
C HIS A 48 -4.03 -10.67 8.80
N SER A 49 -3.46 -11.16 7.69
CA SER A 49 -2.15 -11.82 7.66
C SER A 49 -1.00 -10.87 7.33
N ILE A 50 -1.23 -9.79 6.58
CA ILE A 50 -0.17 -8.82 6.25
C ILE A 50 0.20 -7.94 7.46
N VAL A 51 -0.78 -7.48 8.25
CA VAL A 51 -0.53 -6.61 9.43
C VAL A 51 0.45 -7.24 10.43
N PRO A 52 0.33 -8.52 10.86
CA PRO A 52 1.30 -9.15 11.74
C PRO A 52 2.66 -9.38 11.05
N GLY A 53 2.68 -9.60 9.73
CA GLY A 53 3.89 -9.72 8.93
C GLY A 53 4.76 -8.47 8.92
N VAL A 54 4.14 -7.29 8.76
CA VAL A 54 4.82 -5.99 8.87
C VAL A 54 5.40 -5.80 10.27
N ALA A 55 4.63 -6.11 11.30
CA ALA A 55 5.05 -5.97 12.69
C ALA A 55 6.23 -6.90 13.03
N GLY A 56 6.20 -8.14 12.54
CA GLY A 56 7.31 -9.08 12.67
C GLY A 56 8.57 -8.62 11.92
N ALA A 57 8.41 -8.10 10.70
CA ALA A 57 9.52 -7.53 9.91
C ALA A 57 10.17 -6.34 10.61
N TYR A 58 9.34 -5.47 11.21
CA TYR A 58 9.79 -4.31 11.96
C TYR A 58 10.59 -4.70 13.21
N MET A 59 10.19 -5.74 13.95
CA MET A 59 10.95 -6.23 15.10
C MET A 59 12.29 -6.89 14.71
N LEU A 60 12.38 -7.50 13.53
CA LEU A 60 13.59 -8.16 13.01
C LEU A 60 14.56 -7.20 12.30
N GLY A 61 14.22 -5.91 12.14
CA GLY A 61 15.07 -4.91 11.48
C GLY A 61 15.30 -5.16 9.99
N LEU A 62 14.49 -6.02 9.37
CA LEU A 62 14.55 -6.38 7.95
C LEU A 62 13.68 -5.44 7.11
N PRO A 63 14.00 -5.25 5.81
CA PRO A 63 13.23 -4.35 4.95
C PRO A 63 11.75 -4.76 4.91
N PHE A 64 10.86 -3.78 5.10
CA PHE A 64 9.40 -3.96 5.18
C PHE A 64 8.82 -4.77 4.01
N SER A 65 9.44 -4.67 2.84
CA SER A 65 9.05 -5.43 1.64
C SER A 65 9.23 -6.95 1.82
N LEU A 66 10.25 -7.43 2.54
CA LEU A 66 10.43 -8.88 2.67
C LEU A 66 9.38 -9.53 3.60
N GLY A 67 9.06 -8.86 4.72
CA GLY A 67 8.17 -9.44 5.71
C GLY A 67 6.69 -9.38 5.34
N THR A 68 6.26 -8.36 4.58
CA THR A 68 4.90 -8.33 3.99
C THR A 68 4.71 -9.42 2.95
N PHE A 69 5.68 -9.63 2.07
CA PHE A 69 5.62 -10.65 1.03
C PHE A 69 5.61 -12.07 1.61
N LEU A 70 6.42 -12.34 2.64
CA LEU A 70 6.41 -13.65 3.30
C LEU A 70 5.09 -13.91 4.04
N SER A 71 4.61 -12.93 4.80
CA SER A 71 3.37 -13.10 5.58
C SER A 71 2.11 -13.19 4.72
N GLY A 72 2.03 -12.40 3.64
CA GLY A 72 0.93 -12.46 2.67
C GLY A 72 1.00 -13.66 1.72
N GLY A 73 2.18 -14.26 1.51
CA GLY A 73 2.35 -15.49 0.72
C GLY A 73 2.12 -16.78 1.51
N LEU A 74 2.18 -16.72 2.84
CA LEU A 74 1.94 -17.86 3.75
C LEU A 74 0.48 -17.99 4.20
N ALA A 75 -0.35 -16.97 3.97
CA ALA A 75 -1.76 -16.92 4.38
C ALA A 75 -2.72 -17.28 3.24
#